data_AF-A0A2H6N3B4-F1
#
_entry.id   AF-A0A2H6N3B4-F1
#
_cell.length_a   1.000
_cell.length_b   1.000
_cell.length_c   1.000
_cell.angle_alpha   90.00
_cell.angle_beta   90.00
_cell.angle_gamma   90.00
#
_symmetry.space_group_name_H-M   'P 1'
#
loop_
_entity.id
_entity.type
_entity.pdbx_description
1 polymer ?
#
loop_
_entity_poly.entity_id
_entity_poly.type
_entity_poly.pdbx_seq_one_letter_code
_entity_poly.pdbx_strand_id
1 'polypeptide(L)'
;MEYYRADQPSLRPKDYEVDATLKTLNNQIETLLTPEGSKKNPARTCRDLKLSHPDWNNGFYWIDPNQGCTMDAINAYCDFSTGESCISANPGNFPAKNWYIGKKPDENKLVWFGETINGGTQFEYNAEGVSTKDMATQLAF
;
A
#
# COMPACT_ATOMS: atom_id res chain seq x y z
N MET A 1 -18.06 -57.10 12.34
CA MET A 1 -17.59 -56.73 13.70
C MET A 1 -16.73 -55.49 13.55
N GLU A 2 -17.32 -54.32 13.80
CA GLU A 2 -16.55 -53.07 13.87
C GLU A 2 -15.77 -53.05 15.18
N TYR A 3 -14.47 -52.87 15.10
CA TYR A 3 -13.58 -52.75 16.25
C TYR A 3 -13.77 -51.36 16.87
N TYR A 4 -14.60 -51.27 17.92
CA TYR A 4 -14.63 -50.10 18.81
C TYR A 4 -13.28 -50.00 19.55
N ARG A 5 -12.46 -49.02 19.17
CA ARG A 5 -11.28 -48.62 19.95
C ARG A 5 -11.73 -47.64 21.03
N ALA A 6 -11.72 -48.08 22.29
CA ALA A 6 -12.03 -47.25 23.47
C ALA A 6 -10.99 -46.14 23.75
N ASP A 7 -9.88 -46.13 23.01
CA ASP A 7 -8.80 -45.14 23.14
C ASP A 7 -8.94 -43.94 22.19
N GLN A 8 -10.05 -43.81 21.45
CA GLN A 8 -10.31 -42.58 20.70
C GLN A 8 -10.79 -41.50 21.68
N PRO A 9 -10.05 -40.39 21.85
CA PRO A 9 -10.53 -39.29 22.67
C PRO A 9 -11.82 -38.75 22.05
N SER A 10 -12.90 -38.76 22.84
CA SER A 10 -14.12 -38.04 22.50
C SER A 10 -13.77 -36.56 22.43
N LEU A 11 -13.83 -35.97 21.24
CA LEU A 11 -13.53 -34.54 21.02
C LEU A 11 -14.47 -33.71 21.89
N ARG A 12 -13.95 -33.10 22.95
CA ARG A 12 -14.76 -32.25 23.82
C ARG A 12 -14.91 -30.89 23.15
N PRO A 13 -16.01 -30.15 23.38
CA PRO A 13 -16.18 -28.79 22.86
C PRO A 13 -14.97 -27.87 23.13
N LYS A 14 -14.29 -28.06 24.25
CA LYS A 14 -13.08 -27.34 24.64
C LYS A 14 -11.88 -27.62 23.73
N ASP A 15 -11.78 -28.83 23.16
CA ASP A 15 -10.70 -29.20 22.26
C ASP A 15 -10.87 -28.48 20.90
N TYR A 16 -12.12 -28.30 20.43
CA TYR A 16 -12.43 -27.49 19.24
C TYR A 16 -12.10 -25.99 19.42
N GLU A 17 -12.35 -25.44 20.61
CA GLU A 17 -12.03 -24.04 20.92
C GLU A 17 -10.51 -23.79 20.95
N VAL A 18 -9.75 -24.73 21.51
CA VAL A 18 -8.29 -24.69 21.50
C VAL A 18 -7.77 -24.77 20.06
N ASP A 19 -8.27 -25.70 19.25
CA ASP A 19 -7.86 -25.84 17.84
C ASP A 19 -8.18 -24.58 17.02
N ALA A 20 -9.33 -23.95 17.25
CA ALA A 20 -9.70 -22.70 16.60
C ALA A 20 -8.77 -21.54 17.00
N THR A 21 -8.38 -21.49 18.28
CA THR A 21 -7.45 -20.49 18.80
C THR A 21 -6.06 -20.67 18.20
N LEU A 22 -5.56 -21.91 18.14
CA LEU A 22 -4.26 -22.24 17.54
C LEU A 22 -4.23 -21.86 16.05
N LYS A 23 -5.28 -22.18 15.30
CA LYS A 23 -5.42 -21.76 13.90
C LYS A 23 -5.38 -20.24 13.75
N THR A 24 -6.07 -19.52 14.63
CA THR A 24 -6.10 -18.05 14.60
C THR A 24 -4.71 -17.47 14.86
N LEU A 25 -3.99 -17.98 15.85
CA LEU A 25 -2.63 -17.53 16.18
C LEU A 25 -1.65 -17.84 15.04
N ASN A 26 -1.72 -19.04 14.45
CA ASN A 26 -0.89 -19.40 13.31
C ASN A 26 -1.14 -18.46 12.12
N ASN A 27 -2.41 -18.20 11.78
CA ASN A 27 -2.75 -17.26 10.72
C ASN A 27 -2.24 -15.83 11.01
N GLN A 28 -2.31 -15.38 12.28
CA GLN A 28 -1.77 -14.07 12.65
C GLN A 28 -0.25 -13.99 12.44
N ILE A 29 0.48 -15.05 12.81
CA ILE A 29 1.93 -15.13 12.58
C ILE A 29 2.22 -15.12 11.07
N GLU A 30 1.49 -15.90 10.28
CA GLU A 30 1.64 -15.92 8.81
C GLU A 30 1.41 -14.54 8.20
N THR A 31 0.36 -13.82 8.60
CA THR A 31 0.10 -12.44 8.10
C THR A 31 1.19 -11.43 8.46
N LEU A 32 1.93 -11.66 9.55
CA LEU A 32 3.06 -10.82 9.94
C LEU A 32 4.34 -11.15 9.16
N LEU A 33 4.54 -12.42 8.82
CA LEU A 33 5.73 -12.89 8.10
C LEU A 33 5.62 -12.67 6.58
N THR A 34 4.43 -12.89 6.03
CA THR A 34 4.13 -12.80 4.60
C THR A 34 2.85 -11.98 4.40
N PRO A 35 2.89 -10.65 4.60
CA PRO A 35 1.72 -9.80 4.46
C PRO A 35 1.16 -9.85 3.04
N GLU A 36 -0.16 -9.87 2.93
CA GLU A 36 -0.86 -10.05 1.67
C GLU A 36 -1.08 -8.74 0.87
N GLY A 37 -0.50 -7.62 1.29
CA GLY A 37 -0.65 -6.33 0.60
C GLY A 37 -2.07 -5.75 0.69
N SER A 38 -2.83 -6.11 1.73
CA SER A 38 -4.13 -5.52 2.05
C SER A 38 -3.95 -4.27 2.91
N LYS A 39 -4.97 -3.40 3.02
CA LYS A 39 -4.87 -2.22 3.91
C LYS A 39 -4.62 -2.60 5.37
N LYS A 40 -5.08 -3.79 5.79
CA LYS A 40 -4.88 -4.30 7.14
C LYS A 40 -3.48 -4.87 7.34
N ASN A 41 -2.97 -5.59 6.33
CA ASN A 41 -1.66 -6.23 6.33
C ASN A 41 -0.88 -5.78 5.08
N PRO A 42 -0.40 -4.51 5.04
CA PRO A 42 0.33 -4.00 3.90
C PRO A 42 1.71 -4.67 3.80
N ALA A 43 2.20 -4.84 2.59
CA ALA A 43 3.58 -5.29 2.37
C ALA A 43 4.54 -4.10 2.43
N ARG A 44 5.83 -4.31 2.65
CA ARG A 44 6.78 -3.18 2.69
C ARG A 44 6.93 -2.48 1.33
N THR A 45 7.08 -3.26 0.26
CA THR A 45 7.13 -2.78 -1.13
C THR A 45 6.46 -3.78 -2.07
N CYS A 46 6.16 -3.36 -3.30
CA CYS A 46 5.67 -4.30 -4.34
C CYS A 46 6.70 -5.39 -4.66
N ARG A 47 7.99 -5.08 -4.55
CA ARG A 47 9.06 -6.06 -4.74
C ARG A 47 9.03 -7.13 -3.65
N ASP A 48 8.86 -6.75 -2.39
CA ASP A 48 8.73 -7.70 -1.27
C ASP A 48 7.48 -8.57 -1.43
N LEU A 49 6.38 -7.97 -1.89
CA LEU A 49 5.13 -8.69 -2.18
C LEU A 49 5.33 -9.71 -3.31
N LYS A 50 6.05 -9.35 -4.38
CA LYS A 50 6.39 -10.28 -5.47
C LYS A 50 7.26 -11.46 -5.00
N LEU A 51 8.23 -11.20 -4.13
CA LEU A 51 9.12 -12.25 -3.61
C LEU A 51 8.38 -13.24 -2.71
N SER A 52 7.44 -12.76 -1.90
CA SER A 52 6.61 -13.60 -1.02
C SER A 52 5.46 -14.28 -1.76
N HIS A 53 4.95 -13.67 -2.83
CA HIS A 53 3.83 -14.19 -3.62
C HIS A 53 4.15 -14.19 -5.13
N PRO A 54 5.00 -15.12 -5.62
CA PRO A 54 5.49 -15.13 -7.01
C PRO A 54 4.39 -15.28 -8.06
N ASP A 55 3.28 -15.92 -7.73
CA ASP A 55 2.18 -16.22 -8.66
C ASP A 55 1.12 -15.12 -8.73
N TRP A 56 1.31 -14.01 -7.99
CA TRP A 56 0.37 -12.90 -7.99
C TRP A 56 0.51 -12.03 -9.25
N ASN A 57 -0.59 -11.34 -9.57
CA ASN A 57 -0.73 -10.53 -10.77
C ASN A 57 -0.52 -9.05 -10.47
N ASN A 58 -0.14 -8.28 -11.50
CA ASN A 58 -0.07 -6.84 -11.41
C ASN A 58 -1.41 -6.25 -10.94
N GLY A 59 -1.37 -5.19 -10.13
CA GLY A 59 -2.59 -4.61 -9.55
C GLY A 59 -2.32 -3.57 -8.48
N PHE A 60 -3.39 -3.05 -7.89
CA PHE A 60 -3.29 -2.14 -6.75
C PHE A 60 -3.19 -2.92 -5.44
N TYR A 61 -2.18 -2.59 -4.65
CA TYR A 61 -1.91 -3.17 -3.34
C TYR A 61 -1.55 -2.09 -2.33
N TRP A 62 -1.76 -2.38 -1.06
CA TRP A 62 -1.34 -1.50 0.03
C TRP A 62 0.09 -1.85 0.43
N ILE A 63 0.94 -0.83 0.42
CA ILE A 63 2.32 -0.94 0.87
C ILE A 63 2.60 0.02 2.03
N ASP A 64 3.49 -0.39 2.92
CA ASP A 64 3.94 0.38 4.07
C ASP A 64 5.49 0.43 4.12
N PRO A 65 6.11 1.28 3.29
CA PRO A 65 7.56 1.44 3.24
C PRO A 65 8.22 1.88 4.55
N ASN A 66 7.60 2.80 5.32
CA ASN A 66 8.13 3.25 6.62
C ASN A 66 7.99 2.19 7.71
N GLN A 67 7.08 1.22 7.51
CA GLN A 67 6.68 0.22 8.50
C GLN A 67 6.11 0.86 9.78
N GLY A 68 5.84 0.03 10.79
CA GLY A 68 5.33 0.50 12.06
C GLY A 68 3.81 0.63 12.01
N CYS A 69 3.29 1.84 11.87
CA CYS A 69 1.86 2.08 11.98
C CYS A 69 1.15 1.90 10.64
N THR A 70 0.59 0.72 10.37
CA THR A 70 -0.08 0.39 9.09
C THR A 70 -1.25 1.30 8.68
N MET A 71 -1.71 2.21 9.56
CA MET A 71 -2.78 3.17 9.26
C MET A 71 -2.37 4.24 8.25
N ASP A 72 -1.07 4.52 8.11
CA ASP A 72 -0.52 5.47 7.13
C ASP A 72 0.00 4.79 5.85
N ALA A 73 -0.26 3.49 5.70
CA ALA A 73 0.07 2.73 4.50
C ALA A 73 -0.57 3.35 3.25
N ILE A 74 0.09 3.18 2.11
CA ILE A 74 -0.27 3.83 0.85
C ILE A 74 -0.71 2.81 -0.19
N ASN A 75 -1.66 3.19 -1.04
CA ASN A 75 -2.09 2.36 -2.15
C ASN A 75 -1.19 2.62 -3.37
N ALA A 76 -0.51 1.58 -3.85
CA ALA A 76 0.39 1.65 -5.00
C ALA A 76 0.00 0.61 -6.05
N TYR A 77 0.22 0.94 -7.32
CA TYR A 77 0.17 -0.05 -8.38
C TYR A 77 1.47 -0.84 -8.38
N CYS A 78 1.38 -2.16 -8.22
CA CYS A 78 2.49 -3.08 -8.31
C CYS A 78 2.55 -3.67 -9.72
N ASP A 79 3.64 -3.39 -10.42
CA ASP A 79 4.01 -4.15 -11.61
C ASP A 79 4.95 -5.28 -11.18
N PHE A 80 4.41 -6.49 -11.07
CA PHE A 80 5.18 -7.68 -10.71
C PHE A 80 6.02 -8.25 -11.85
N SER A 81 5.88 -7.75 -13.08
CA SER A 81 6.76 -8.09 -14.19
C SER A 81 8.13 -7.40 -14.03
N THR A 82 8.15 -6.19 -13.46
CA THR A 82 9.37 -5.40 -13.22
C THR A 82 9.77 -5.33 -11.74
N GLY A 83 8.82 -5.55 -10.83
CA GLY A 83 8.98 -5.37 -9.39
C GLY A 83 8.78 -3.92 -8.92
N GLU A 84 8.21 -3.05 -9.74
CA GLU A 84 8.06 -1.62 -9.46
C GLU A 84 6.86 -1.31 -8.54
N SER A 85 7.02 -0.27 -7.72
CA SER A 85 5.94 0.36 -6.95
C SER A 85 5.61 1.71 -7.57
N CYS A 86 4.41 1.84 -8.15
CA CYS A 86 3.99 3.03 -8.86
C CYS A 86 2.90 3.77 -8.06
N ILE A 87 3.16 5.04 -7.72
CA ILE A 87 2.24 5.92 -7.00
C ILE A 87 1.73 6.99 -7.96
N SER A 88 0.41 7.13 -8.07
CA SER A 88 -0.22 8.13 -8.93
C SER A 88 -0.18 9.52 -8.29
N ALA A 89 0.09 10.54 -9.11
CA ALA A 89 -0.07 11.92 -8.71
C ALA A 89 -1.55 12.29 -8.52
N ASN A 90 -1.82 13.22 -7.60
CA ASN A 90 -3.14 13.80 -7.37
C ASN A 90 -3.00 15.32 -7.20
N PRO A 91 -3.47 16.14 -8.15
CA PRO A 91 -4.21 15.76 -9.36
C PRO A 91 -3.31 15.08 -10.40
N GLY A 92 -3.86 14.09 -11.11
CA GLY A 92 -3.11 13.35 -12.13
C GLY A 92 -2.81 14.14 -13.42
N ASN A 93 -3.45 15.29 -13.62
CA ASN A 93 -3.19 16.19 -14.75
C ASN A 93 -3.60 17.62 -14.41
N PHE A 94 -3.14 18.56 -15.25
CA PHE A 94 -3.55 19.95 -15.23
C PHE A 94 -4.18 20.34 -16.56
N PRO A 95 -5.22 21.19 -16.56
CA PRO A 95 -5.87 21.61 -17.80
C PRO A 95 -4.91 22.37 -18.72
N ALA A 96 -4.96 22.03 -20.01
CA ALA A 96 -4.21 22.74 -21.04
C ALA A 96 -4.85 24.11 -21.31
N LYS A 97 -4.26 25.16 -20.75
CA LYS A 97 -4.68 26.56 -20.94
C LYS A 97 -3.48 27.51 -20.88
N ASN A 98 -3.70 28.78 -21.24
CA ASN A 98 -2.72 29.81 -20.95
C ASN A 98 -2.71 30.07 -19.43
N TRP A 99 -1.65 29.62 -18.77
CA TRP A 99 -1.47 29.74 -17.32
C TRP A 99 -0.79 31.04 -16.91
N TYR A 100 0.00 31.65 -17.80
CA TYR A 100 0.82 32.80 -17.46
C TYR A 100 0.97 33.75 -18.64
N ILE A 101 0.72 35.03 -18.37
CA ILE A 101 0.98 36.13 -19.29
C ILE A 101 2.04 37.00 -18.64
N GLY A 102 3.23 37.05 -19.24
CA GLY A 102 4.34 37.86 -18.77
C GLY A 102 4.05 39.36 -18.88
N LYS A 103 4.66 40.17 -17.99
CA LYS A 103 4.52 41.64 -18.03
C LYS A 103 5.29 42.28 -19.19
N LYS A 104 6.36 41.63 -19.67
CA LYS A 104 7.19 42.09 -20.78
C LYS A 104 7.38 40.96 -21.80
N PRO A 105 7.26 41.23 -23.10
CA PRO A 105 7.42 40.20 -24.15
C PRO A 105 8.81 39.56 -24.20
N ASP A 106 9.87 40.35 -23.92
CA ASP A 106 11.27 39.93 -24.10
C ASP A 106 11.96 39.50 -22.79
N GLU A 107 11.21 39.42 -21.69
CA GLU A 107 11.76 39.03 -20.38
C GLU A 107 11.70 37.51 -20.22
N ASN A 108 12.80 36.84 -20.58
CA ASN A 108 12.97 35.40 -20.35
C ASN A 108 13.24 35.13 -18.86
N LYS A 109 12.17 35.03 -18.07
CA LYS A 109 12.23 34.67 -16.66
C LYS A 109 11.68 33.25 -16.45
N LEU A 110 12.39 32.45 -15.64
CA LEU A 110 11.86 31.20 -15.12
C LEU A 110 10.71 31.50 -14.14
N VAL A 111 9.55 30.92 -14.38
CA VAL A 111 8.34 31.10 -13.57
C VAL A 111 7.88 29.76 -13.03
N TRP A 112 7.88 29.63 -11.70
CA TRP A 112 7.44 28.41 -11.03
C TRP A 112 5.92 28.28 -11.06
N PHE A 113 5.42 27.16 -11.61
CA PHE A 113 3.99 26.90 -11.72
C PHE A 113 3.28 26.92 -10.37
N GLY A 114 3.71 26.07 -9.43
CA GLY A 114 3.05 25.91 -8.14
C GLY A 114 3.25 27.04 -7.13
N GLU A 115 4.13 28.01 -7.41
CA GLU A 115 4.49 29.07 -6.46
C GLU A 115 4.14 30.46 -6.96
N THR A 116 4.28 30.71 -8.27
CA THR A 116 4.18 32.06 -8.84
C THR A 116 2.92 32.26 -9.69
N ILE A 117 2.39 31.18 -10.29
CA ILE A 117 1.24 31.28 -11.20
C ILE A 117 -0.06 31.17 -10.42
N ASN A 118 -0.97 32.13 -10.62
CA ASN A 118 -2.31 32.09 -10.02
C ASN A 118 -3.07 30.83 -10.45
N GLY A 119 -3.52 30.05 -9.46
CA GLY A 119 -4.18 28.76 -9.68
C GLY A 119 -3.24 27.61 -10.03
N GLY A 120 -1.93 27.86 -10.10
CA GLY A 120 -0.93 26.79 -10.07
C GLY A 120 -0.81 26.22 -8.66
N THR A 121 -0.44 24.94 -8.58
CA THR A 121 -0.17 24.25 -7.32
C THR A 121 1.03 23.32 -7.50
N GLN A 122 1.68 22.96 -6.40
CA GLN A 122 2.69 21.91 -6.41
C GLN A 122 2.06 20.55 -6.71
N PHE A 123 2.86 19.63 -7.25
CA PHE A 123 2.43 18.26 -7.47
C PHE A 123 2.40 17.52 -6.13
N GLU A 124 1.31 16.82 -5.87
CA GLU A 124 1.17 15.95 -4.71
C GLU A 124 0.97 14.51 -5.19
N TYR A 125 1.41 13.56 -4.37
CA TYR A 125 1.29 12.12 -4.63
C TYR A 125 0.46 11.52 -3.50
N ASN A 126 -0.78 11.98 -3.33
CA ASN A 126 -1.63 11.54 -2.23
C ASN A 126 -2.52 10.37 -2.69
N ALA A 127 -2.43 9.24 -1.98
CA ALA A 127 -3.44 8.21 -2.01
C ALA A 127 -4.68 8.65 -1.21
N GLU A 128 -5.87 8.17 -1.57
CA GLU A 128 -7.12 8.54 -0.91
C GLU A 128 -7.07 8.27 0.61
N GLY A 129 -7.26 9.31 1.42
CA GLY A 129 -7.28 9.23 2.88
C GLY A 129 -5.91 9.31 3.57
N VAL A 130 -4.83 9.58 2.84
CA VAL A 130 -3.47 9.78 3.40
C VAL A 130 -3.08 11.26 3.27
N SER A 131 -2.51 11.86 4.33
CA SER A 131 -2.10 13.26 4.30
C SER A 131 -0.77 13.45 3.54
N THR A 132 -0.49 14.66 3.07
CA THR A 132 0.80 14.99 2.42
C THR A 132 2.00 14.73 3.33
N LYS A 133 1.83 14.91 4.65
CA LYS A 133 2.87 14.62 5.66
C LYS A 133 3.13 13.12 5.79
N ASP A 134 2.06 12.33 5.77
CA ASP A 134 2.17 10.87 5.84
C ASP A 134 2.85 10.36 4.56
N MET A 135 2.43 10.85 3.39
CA MET A 135 3.10 10.54 2.11
C MET A 135 4.59 10.92 2.12
N ALA A 136 4.94 12.10 2.63
CA ALA A 136 6.34 12.51 2.73
C ALA A 136 7.14 11.57 3.64
N THR A 137 6.53 11.10 4.73
CA THR A 137 7.12 10.09 5.61
C THR A 137 7.27 8.76 4.87
N GLN A 138 6.25 8.38 4.10
CA GLN A 138 6.20 7.17 3.27
C GLN A 138 7.15 7.18 2.06
N LEU A 139 7.91 8.25 1.84
CA LEU A 139 8.86 8.40 0.74
C LEU A 139 10.27 8.78 1.20
N ALA A 140 10.54 8.80 2.51
CA ALA A 140 11.75 9.40 3.08
C ALA A 140 12.92 8.41 3.37
N PHE A 141 12.93 7.21 2.81
CA PHE A 141 13.91 6.14 3.14
C PHE A 141 14.98 5.93 2.09
#